data_AF-A0A080LWY0-F1
#
_entry.id   AF-A0A080LWY0-F1
#
_cell.length_a   1.000
_cell.length_b   1.000
_cell.length_c   1.000
_cell.angle_alpha   90.00
_cell.angle_beta   90.00
_cell.angle_gamma   90.00
#
_symmetry.space_group_name_H-M   'P 1'
#
loop_
_entity.id
_entity.type
_entity.pdbx_description
1 polymer ?
#
loop_
_entity_poly.entity_id
_entity_poly.type
_entity_poly.pdbx_seq_one_letter_code
_entity_poly.pdbx_strand_id
1 'polypeptide(L)'
;MGRRKAKADQCCELAQKALDQPSRGASTEEKAALAAQQACAWEARAQVEQAQQEYQKQLLGIAEEIHPFSLEENTRTTAESVVAGLETRAQALETLAAQQGIQDTRSALKKFRAQIGALSSHVSFWWLWVEEILLGWSLDEATRQWLTSKLLPVLYWHYQMRKTQNRVHRKRYQEAWQRALEAWKADPFHSGFSESELQRWLEWGEWMVRQFHRSSSAVEGRNGRLSQLYHNGRGLTKCRLAALTVIHNYGVRRSDGTIAAERLFSTSFPDLFDWLLNQMGELPLPRKSRHRVVHNPLKLEIVPA
;
A
#
# COMPACT_ATOMS: atom_id res chain seq x y z
N MET A 1 17.27 -12.82 -2.30
CA MET A 1 16.56 -14.05 -2.73
C MET A 1 16.49 -14.20 -4.25
N GLY A 2 15.96 -13.26 -5.04
CA GLY A 2 15.77 -13.44 -6.50
C GLY A 2 17.00 -13.89 -7.30
N ARG A 3 18.18 -13.27 -7.10
CA ARG A 3 19.43 -13.70 -7.76
C ARG A 3 19.86 -15.13 -7.39
N ARG A 4 19.57 -15.57 -6.17
CA ARG A 4 19.90 -16.92 -5.70
C ARG A 4 18.98 -17.96 -6.32
N LYS A 5 17.68 -17.66 -6.46
CA LYS A 5 16.73 -18.52 -7.18
C LYS A 5 17.16 -18.70 -8.64
N ALA A 6 17.46 -17.60 -9.34
CA ALA A 6 17.95 -17.66 -10.73
C ALA A 6 19.23 -18.51 -10.87
N LYS A 7 20.17 -18.40 -9.92
CA LYS A 7 21.38 -19.22 -9.90
C LYS A 7 21.07 -20.70 -9.64
N ALA A 8 20.15 -21.00 -8.72
CA ALA A 8 19.74 -22.38 -8.42
C ALA A 8 18.99 -23.02 -9.61
N ASP A 9 18.12 -22.26 -10.29
CA ASP A 9 17.46 -22.67 -11.54
C ASP A 9 18.52 -23.00 -12.61
N GLN A 10 19.51 -22.12 -12.80
CA GLN A 10 20.62 -22.35 -13.74
C GLN A 10 21.44 -23.61 -13.38
N CYS A 11 21.72 -23.85 -12.10
CA CYS A 11 22.42 -25.07 -11.66
C CYS A 11 21.61 -26.34 -11.96
N CYS A 12 20.29 -26.31 -11.78
CA CYS A 12 19.41 -27.43 -12.13
C CYS A 12 19.40 -27.67 -13.65
N GLU A 13 19.31 -26.60 -14.46
CA GLU A 13 19.35 -26.71 -15.93
C GLU A 13 20.69 -27.30 -16.42
N LEU A 14 21.81 -26.88 -15.83
CA LEU A 14 23.13 -27.41 -16.18
C LEU A 14 23.28 -28.89 -15.77
N ALA A 15 22.81 -29.26 -14.58
CA ALA A 15 22.84 -30.65 -14.12
C ALA A 15 21.94 -31.55 -14.99
N GLN A 16 20.77 -31.07 -15.41
CA GLN A 16 19.90 -31.78 -16.33
C GLN A 16 20.56 -31.98 -17.70
N LYS A 17 21.13 -30.90 -18.27
CA LYS A 17 21.84 -30.97 -19.56
C LYS A 17 23.04 -31.94 -19.52
N ALA A 18 23.74 -32.02 -18.40
CA ALA A 18 24.86 -32.94 -18.23
C ALA A 18 24.39 -34.42 -18.17
N LEU A 19 23.21 -34.68 -17.61
CA LEU A 19 22.60 -36.01 -17.59
C LEU A 19 22.06 -36.43 -18.98
N ASP A 20 21.50 -35.47 -19.72
CA ASP A 20 20.89 -35.70 -21.04
C ASP A 20 21.93 -35.82 -22.18
N GLN A 21 23.19 -35.43 -21.93
CA GLN A 21 24.26 -35.55 -22.92
C GLN A 21 24.64 -37.02 -23.16
N PRO A 22 24.63 -37.52 -24.41
CA PRO A 22 24.99 -38.90 -24.71
C PRO A 22 26.49 -39.13 -24.52
N SER A 23 26.88 -39.69 -23.38
CA SER A 23 28.26 -40.08 -23.09
C SER A 23 28.53 -41.51 -23.59
N ARG A 24 29.07 -41.64 -24.82
CA ARG A 24 29.58 -42.93 -25.32
C ARG A 24 30.79 -43.34 -24.47
N GLY A 25 30.61 -44.36 -23.63
CA GLY A 25 31.67 -44.95 -22.80
C GLY A 25 31.69 -44.51 -21.33
N ALA A 26 30.69 -43.76 -20.85
CA ALA A 26 30.66 -43.37 -19.44
C ALA A 26 30.50 -44.57 -18.50
N SER A 27 31.32 -44.60 -17.46
CA SER A 27 31.29 -45.63 -16.43
C SER A 27 29.99 -45.56 -15.61
N THR A 28 29.65 -46.67 -14.94
CA THR A 28 28.50 -46.70 -14.01
C THR A 28 28.66 -45.67 -12.88
N GLU A 29 29.90 -45.41 -12.46
CA GLU A 29 30.24 -44.43 -11.42
C GLU A 29 30.02 -42.98 -11.89
N GLU A 30 30.37 -42.66 -13.14
CA GLU A 30 30.17 -41.33 -13.72
C GLU A 30 28.67 -41.00 -13.84
N LYS A 31 27.85 -41.97 -14.24
CA LYS A 31 26.39 -41.81 -14.29
C LYS A 31 25.79 -41.62 -12.90
N ALA A 32 26.29 -42.35 -11.89
CA ALA A 32 25.86 -42.19 -10.51
C ALA A 32 26.26 -40.82 -9.94
N ALA A 33 27.45 -40.31 -10.28
CA ALA A 33 27.92 -39.00 -9.87
C ALA A 33 27.08 -37.86 -10.49
N LEU A 34 26.73 -37.96 -11.77
CA LEU A 34 25.86 -36.98 -12.44
C LEU A 34 24.44 -36.98 -11.84
N ALA A 35 23.88 -38.16 -11.53
CA ALA A 35 22.59 -38.28 -10.85
C ALA A 35 22.62 -37.67 -9.43
N ALA A 36 23.71 -37.91 -8.67
CA ALA A 36 23.90 -37.30 -7.35
C ALA A 36 24.04 -35.77 -7.43
N GLN A 37 24.74 -35.26 -8.45
CA GLN A 37 24.87 -33.82 -8.69
C GLN A 37 23.53 -33.16 -9.05
N GLN A 38 22.70 -33.84 -9.84
CA GLN A 38 21.34 -33.40 -10.15
C GLN A 38 20.47 -33.36 -8.89
N ALA A 39 20.48 -34.44 -8.09
CA ALA A 39 19.71 -34.50 -6.84
C ALA A 39 20.11 -33.34 -5.90
N CYS A 40 21.41 -33.10 -5.73
CA CYS A 40 21.92 -31.99 -4.92
C CYS A 40 21.49 -30.61 -5.46
N ALA A 41 21.51 -30.41 -6.78
CA ALA A 41 21.08 -29.16 -7.40
C ALA A 41 19.58 -28.89 -7.18
N TRP A 42 18.73 -29.92 -7.31
CA TRP A 42 17.29 -29.83 -7.08
C TRP A 42 16.95 -29.59 -5.61
N GLU A 43 17.66 -30.23 -4.68
CA GLU A 43 17.50 -30.00 -3.26
C GLU A 43 17.88 -28.55 -2.89
N ALA A 44 19.01 -28.06 -3.40
CA ALA A 44 19.43 -26.67 -3.19
C ALA A 44 18.40 -25.66 -3.76
N ARG A 45 17.79 -25.97 -4.91
CA ARG A 45 16.70 -25.15 -5.48
C ARG A 45 15.47 -25.14 -4.59
N ALA A 46 15.05 -26.30 -4.09
CA ALA A 46 13.91 -26.42 -3.18
C ALA A 46 14.13 -25.60 -1.89
N GLN A 47 15.33 -25.66 -1.31
CA GLN A 47 15.68 -24.85 -0.13
C GLN A 47 15.59 -23.34 -0.39
N VAL A 48 16.09 -22.88 -1.56
CA VAL A 48 16.02 -21.45 -1.93
C VAL A 48 14.58 -21.00 -2.18
N GLU A 49 13.76 -21.85 -2.80
CA GLU A 49 12.35 -21.57 -3.03
C GLU A 49 11.57 -21.48 -1.72
N GLN A 50 11.78 -22.43 -0.80
CA GLN A 50 11.18 -22.41 0.54
C GLN A 50 11.57 -21.13 1.30
N ALA A 51 12.86 -20.76 1.27
CA ALA A 51 13.33 -19.54 1.92
C ALA A 51 12.73 -18.27 1.27
N GLN A 52 12.47 -18.28 -0.04
CA GLN A 52 11.80 -17.17 -0.72
C GLN A 52 10.32 -17.08 -0.32
N GLN A 53 9.63 -18.21 -0.24
CA GLN A 53 8.23 -18.26 0.20
C GLN A 53 8.09 -17.76 1.63
N GLU A 54 8.98 -18.19 2.54
CA GLU A 54 8.99 -17.74 3.92
C GLU A 54 9.26 -16.23 4.00
N TYR A 55 10.22 -15.71 3.24
CA TYR A 55 10.44 -14.26 3.15
C TYR A 55 9.19 -13.49 2.70
N GLN A 56 8.52 -13.98 1.65
CA GLN A 56 7.29 -13.35 1.15
C GLN A 56 6.15 -13.40 2.18
N LYS A 57 6.01 -14.54 2.88
CA LYS A 57 5.05 -14.70 3.98
C LYS A 57 5.29 -13.69 5.09
N GLN A 58 6.54 -13.47 5.49
CA GLN A 58 6.85 -12.47 6.51
C GLN A 58 6.57 -11.04 6.03
N LEU A 59 6.90 -10.71 4.78
CA LEU A 59 6.57 -9.38 4.21
C LEU A 59 5.07 -9.12 4.13
N LEU A 60 4.29 -10.10 3.67
CA LEU A 60 2.84 -10.00 3.64
C LEU A 60 2.29 -9.83 5.06
N GLY A 61 2.81 -10.63 6.00
CA GLY A 61 2.47 -10.58 7.41
C GLY A 61 2.67 -9.20 8.06
N ILE A 62 3.75 -8.48 7.73
CA ILE A 62 3.97 -7.12 8.24
C ILE A 62 2.79 -6.20 7.91
N ALA A 63 2.27 -6.27 6.68
CA ALA A 63 1.13 -5.44 6.27
C ALA A 63 -0.18 -5.84 6.97
N GLU A 64 -0.24 -7.07 7.47
CA GLU A 64 -1.41 -7.65 8.12
C GLU A 64 -1.48 -7.31 9.61
N GLU A 65 -0.33 -7.21 10.30
CA GLU A 65 -0.29 -6.82 11.72
C GLU A 65 -0.79 -5.40 11.98
N ILE A 66 -0.77 -4.52 10.98
CA ILE A 66 -1.04 -3.08 11.16
C ILE A 66 -2.54 -2.77 10.97
N HIS A 67 -3.38 -3.77 10.70
CA HIS A 67 -4.82 -3.54 10.65
C HIS A 67 -5.38 -3.27 12.06
N PRO A 68 -6.44 -2.45 12.19
CA PRO A 68 -7.11 -2.21 13.48
C PRO A 68 -7.97 -3.40 13.91
N PHE A 69 -8.20 -4.36 13.01
CA PHE A 69 -8.88 -5.62 13.28
C PHE A 69 -7.94 -6.78 12.94
N SER A 70 -7.98 -7.84 13.75
CA SER A 70 -7.29 -9.09 13.46
C SER A 70 -7.91 -9.76 12.23
N LEU A 71 -7.07 -10.32 11.36
CA LEU A 71 -7.58 -11.02 10.18
C LEU A 71 -8.38 -12.27 10.55
N GLU A 72 -7.98 -12.96 11.62
CA GLU A 72 -8.54 -14.27 11.95
C GLU A 72 -9.80 -14.21 12.82
N GLU A 73 -9.83 -13.29 13.77
CA GLU A 73 -10.93 -13.22 14.74
C GLU A 73 -11.83 -12.00 14.53
N ASN A 74 -11.45 -11.07 13.65
CA ASN A 74 -12.10 -9.77 13.47
C ASN A 74 -12.19 -8.94 14.76
N THR A 75 -11.32 -9.26 15.73
CA THR A 75 -11.23 -8.60 17.03
C THR A 75 -10.38 -7.34 16.93
N ARG A 76 -10.63 -6.38 17.82
CA ARG A 76 -9.84 -5.16 17.93
C ARG A 76 -8.37 -5.48 18.19
N THR A 77 -7.51 -4.93 17.34
CA THR A 77 -6.06 -5.00 17.48
C THR A 77 -5.58 -3.88 18.40
N THR A 78 -4.72 -4.20 19.37
CA THR A 78 -4.11 -3.23 20.29
C THR A 78 -2.67 -2.89 19.87
N ALA A 79 -2.13 -1.76 20.32
CA ALA A 79 -0.73 -1.42 20.05
C ALA A 79 0.23 -2.53 20.50
N GLU A 80 -0.02 -3.14 21.65
CA GLU A 80 0.79 -4.23 22.20
C GLU A 80 0.80 -5.44 21.24
N SER A 81 -0.37 -5.83 20.72
CA SER A 81 -0.47 -6.91 19.74
C SER A 81 0.25 -6.57 18.42
N VAL A 82 0.17 -5.32 17.95
CA VAL A 82 0.90 -4.86 16.76
C VAL A 82 2.41 -4.94 16.99
N VAL A 83 2.89 -4.47 18.15
CA VAL A 83 4.31 -4.53 18.50
C VAL A 83 4.79 -5.98 18.55
N ALA A 84 4.07 -6.86 19.26
CA ALA A 84 4.42 -8.26 19.38
C ALA A 84 4.41 -8.99 18.02
N GLY A 85 3.39 -8.73 17.20
CA GLY A 85 3.27 -9.28 15.85
C GLY A 85 4.43 -8.83 14.96
N LEU A 86 4.69 -7.53 14.88
CA LEU A 86 5.78 -6.98 14.05
C LEU A 86 7.17 -7.42 14.54
N GLU A 87 7.39 -7.57 15.85
CA GLU A 87 8.66 -8.09 16.37
C GLU A 87 8.83 -9.57 16.02
N THR A 88 7.75 -10.37 16.09
CA THR A 88 7.77 -11.77 15.63
C THR A 88 8.15 -11.85 14.14
N ARG A 89 7.60 -10.96 13.30
CA ARG A 89 7.99 -10.87 11.88
C ARG A 89 9.46 -10.47 11.73
N ALA A 90 9.94 -9.50 12.52
CA ALA A 90 11.33 -9.05 12.50
C ALA A 90 12.30 -10.20 12.85
N GLN A 91 11.99 -10.94 13.90
CA GLN A 91 12.78 -12.09 14.35
C GLN A 91 12.80 -13.22 13.30
N ALA A 92 11.65 -13.51 12.67
CA ALA A 92 11.59 -14.51 11.61
C ALA A 92 12.45 -14.11 10.40
N LEU A 93 12.44 -12.84 10.01
CA LEU A 93 13.30 -12.31 8.95
C LEU A 93 14.79 -12.35 9.31
N GLU A 94 15.13 -12.08 10.57
CA GLU A 94 16.50 -12.16 11.07
C GLU A 94 17.03 -13.60 11.06
N THR A 95 16.24 -14.54 11.57
CA THR A 95 16.56 -15.97 11.53
C THR A 95 16.71 -16.46 10.09
N LEU A 96 15.81 -16.08 9.20
CA LEU A 96 15.88 -16.43 7.78
C LEU A 96 17.12 -15.85 7.11
N ALA A 97 17.48 -14.60 7.42
CA ALA A 97 18.69 -13.98 6.91
C ALA A 97 19.94 -14.72 7.38
N ALA A 98 20.02 -15.10 8.67
CA ALA A 98 21.12 -15.86 9.24
C ALA A 98 21.26 -17.24 8.58
N GLN A 99 20.16 -18.00 8.45
CA GLN A 99 20.14 -19.31 7.77
C GLN A 99 20.60 -19.23 6.31
N GLN A 100 20.30 -18.12 5.64
CA GLN A 100 20.71 -17.89 4.25
C GLN A 100 22.09 -17.20 4.14
N GLY A 101 22.77 -16.90 5.24
CA GLY A 101 24.04 -16.16 5.23
C GLY A 101 23.92 -14.78 4.58
N ILE A 102 22.78 -14.10 4.77
CA ILE A 102 22.52 -12.76 4.26
C ILE A 102 22.88 -11.75 5.35
N GLN A 103 23.82 -10.85 5.05
CA GLN A 103 24.20 -9.79 5.98
C GLN A 103 23.34 -8.53 5.80
N ASP A 104 22.89 -7.95 6.91
CA ASP A 104 22.15 -6.69 6.92
C ASP A 104 23.08 -5.46 6.87
N THR A 105 23.75 -5.30 5.73
CA THR A 105 24.71 -4.19 5.49
C THR A 105 24.09 -2.79 5.62
N ARG A 106 22.78 -2.65 5.50
CA ARG A 106 22.07 -1.36 5.53
C ARG A 106 21.30 -1.12 6.83
N SER A 107 21.43 -2.04 7.78
CA SER A 107 20.67 -2.06 9.04
C SER A 107 19.16 -1.93 8.80
N ALA A 108 18.66 -2.62 7.77
CA ALA A 108 17.25 -2.62 7.37
C ALA A 108 16.36 -3.14 8.51
N LEU A 109 16.75 -4.21 9.21
CA LEU A 109 15.98 -4.75 10.34
C LEU A 109 15.99 -3.79 11.52
N LYS A 110 17.12 -3.16 11.83
CA LYS A 110 17.20 -2.11 12.85
C LYS A 110 16.27 -0.94 12.54
N LYS A 111 16.26 -0.48 11.28
CA LYS A 111 15.36 0.60 10.81
C LYS A 111 13.89 0.19 10.87
N PHE A 112 13.58 -1.06 10.54
CA PHE A 112 12.23 -1.60 10.65
C PHE A 112 11.76 -1.63 12.11
N ARG A 113 12.56 -2.22 13.02
CA ARG A 113 12.27 -2.25 14.47
C ARG A 113 12.06 -0.85 15.05
N ALA A 114 12.87 0.12 14.64
CA ALA A 114 12.72 1.51 15.06
C ALA A 114 11.38 2.16 14.65
N GLN A 115 10.69 1.62 13.64
CA GLN A 115 9.38 2.11 13.20
C GLN A 115 8.21 1.42 13.90
N ILE A 116 8.42 0.28 14.57
CA ILE A 116 7.34 -0.53 15.17
C ILE A 116 6.48 0.31 16.12
N GLY A 117 7.09 1.10 17.01
CA GLY A 117 6.35 1.95 17.94
C GLY A 117 5.49 3.03 17.26
N ALA A 118 5.97 3.61 16.16
CA ALA A 118 5.18 4.59 15.40
C ALA A 118 4.01 3.91 14.66
N LEU A 119 4.23 2.71 14.12
CA LEU A 119 3.18 1.92 13.45
C LEU A 119 2.09 1.49 14.42
N SER A 120 2.45 1.02 15.62
CA SER A 120 1.48 0.62 16.64
C SER A 120 0.68 1.81 17.17
N SER A 121 1.34 2.96 17.37
CA SER A 121 0.70 4.21 17.80
C SER A 121 -0.39 4.67 16.81
N HIS A 122 -0.19 4.46 15.51
CA HIS A 122 -1.20 4.80 14.50
C HIS A 122 -2.50 4.00 14.69
N VAL A 123 -2.40 2.70 15.01
CA VAL A 123 -3.58 1.85 15.27
C VAL A 123 -4.30 2.30 16.53
N SER A 124 -3.57 2.58 17.61
CA SER A 124 -4.16 3.13 18.84
C SER A 124 -4.82 4.48 18.62
N PHE A 125 -4.21 5.38 17.85
CA PHE A 125 -4.78 6.70 17.56
C PHE A 125 -6.11 6.59 16.81
N TRP A 126 -6.22 5.69 15.83
CA TRP A 126 -7.48 5.48 15.13
C TRP A 126 -8.56 4.94 16.08
N TRP A 127 -8.21 3.99 16.95
CA TRP A 127 -9.15 3.49 17.96
C TRP A 127 -9.57 4.56 18.97
N LEU A 128 -8.65 5.39 19.45
CA LEU A 128 -8.98 6.54 20.30
C LEU A 128 -9.98 7.46 19.60
N TRP A 129 -9.78 7.73 18.31
CA TRP A 129 -10.71 8.56 17.53
C TRP A 129 -12.11 7.92 17.41
N VAL A 130 -12.17 6.61 17.19
CA VAL A 130 -13.46 5.87 17.21
C VAL A 130 -14.16 6.06 18.56
N GLU A 131 -13.46 5.81 19.66
CA GLU A 131 -14.03 5.90 21.01
C GLU A 131 -14.48 7.33 21.36
N GLU A 132 -13.67 8.34 21.07
CA GLU A 132 -14.00 9.76 21.33
C GLU A 132 -15.28 10.20 20.60
N ILE A 133 -15.47 9.77 19.34
CA ILE A 133 -16.71 10.08 18.60
C ILE A 133 -17.92 9.40 19.27
N LEU A 134 -17.79 8.12 19.61
CA LEU A 134 -18.91 7.35 20.17
C LEU A 134 -19.29 7.82 21.57
N LEU A 135 -18.29 8.19 22.40
CA LEU A 135 -18.50 8.81 23.71
C LEU A 135 -19.22 10.16 23.59
N GLY A 136 -18.84 10.98 22.61
CA GLY A 136 -19.50 12.27 22.35
C GLY A 136 -20.97 12.16 21.98
N TRP A 137 -21.45 10.98 21.57
CA TRP A 137 -22.85 10.73 21.23
C TRP A 137 -23.69 10.18 22.37
N SER A 138 -23.09 9.95 23.55
CA SER A 138 -23.80 9.46 24.74
C SER A 138 -24.61 8.17 24.49
N LEU A 139 -24.05 7.27 23.68
CA LEU A 139 -24.64 5.96 23.39
C LEU A 139 -24.56 5.04 24.61
N ASP A 140 -25.48 4.09 24.71
CA ASP A 140 -25.37 3.00 25.68
C ASP A 140 -24.19 2.06 25.34
N GLU A 141 -23.73 1.33 26.34
CA GLU A 141 -22.58 0.43 26.20
C GLU A 141 -22.80 -0.65 25.14
N ALA A 142 -24.01 -1.21 25.06
CA ALA A 142 -24.30 -2.29 24.13
C ALA A 142 -24.25 -1.80 22.69
N THR A 143 -24.80 -0.62 22.40
CA THR A 143 -24.72 0.00 21.07
C THR A 143 -23.27 0.30 20.68
N ARG A 144 -22.47 0.88 21.58
CA ARG A 144 -21.05 1.15 21.32
C ARG A 144 -20.26 -0.14 21.06
N GLN A 145 -20.46 -1.17 21.88
CA GLN A 145 -19.80 -2.46 21.71
C GLN A 145 -20.19 -3.12 20.39
N TRP A 146 -21.47 -3.08 20.03
CA TRP A 146 -21.95 -3.62 18.77
C TRP A 146 -21.35 -2.88 17.55
N LEU A 147 -21.32 -1.55 17.58
CA LEU A 147 -20.71 -0.75 16.51
C LEU A 147 -19.23 -1.10 16.29
N THR A 148 -18.47 -1.24 17.39
CA THR A 148 -17.03 -1.47 17.34
C THR A 148 -16.64 -2.92 17.05
N SER A 149 -17.41 -3.89 17.54
CA SER A 149 -17.08 -5.33 17.43
C SER A 149 -17.83 -6.09 16.34
N LYS A 150 -18.96 -5.57 15.84
CA LYS A 150 -19.78 -6.24 14.83
C LYS A 150 -19.85 -5.44 13.54
N LEU A 151 -20.20 -4.16 13.60
CA LEU A 151 -20.42 -3.36 12.38
C LEU A 151 -19.10 -2.92 11.73
N LEU A 152 -18.21 -2.26 12.48
CA LEU A 152 -16.96 -1.72 11.93
C LEU A 152 -16.06 -2.76 11.24
N PRO A 153 -15.87 -3.99 11.77
CA PRO A 153 -15.07 -5.01 11.08
C PRO A 153 -15.60 -5.34 9.67
N VAL A 154 -16.94 -5.44 9.51
CA VAL A 154 -17.58 -5.70 8.20
C VAL A 154 -17.25 -4.61 7.21
N LEU A 155 -17.47 -3.36 7.62
CA LEU A 155 -17.23 -2.18 6.78
C LEU A 155 -15.75 -2.02 6.44
N TYR A 156 -14.89 -2.29 7.42
CA TYR A 156 -13.45 -2.15 7.30
C TYR A 156 -12.88 -3.13 6.27
N TRP A 157 -13.17 -4.42 6.41
CA TRP A 157 -12.62 -5.43 5.52
C TRP A 157 -13.18 -5.34 4.11
N HIS A 158 -14.47 -5.01 3.98
CA HIS A 158 -15.05 -4.71 2.67
C HIS A 158 -14.33 -3.55 1.98
N TYR A 159 -14.05 -2.46 2.73
CA TYR A 159 -13.29 -1.32 2.20
C TYR A 159 -11.85 -1.71 1.81
N GLN A 160 -11.12 -2.43 2.66
CA GLN A 160 -9.73 -2.84 2.37
C GLN A 160 -9.64 -3.80 1.18
N MET A 161 -10.56 -4.77 1.08
CA MET A 161 -10.67 -5.70 -0.05
C MET A 161 -10.81 -4.96 -1.38
N ARG A 162 -11.65 -3.93 -1.42
CA ARG A 162 -11.89 -3.12 -2.63
C ARG A 162 -10.74 -2.17 -2.94
N LYS A 163 -10.06 -1.65 -1.91
CA LYS A 163 -8.94 -0.71 -2.06
C LYS A 163 -7.67 -1.40 -2.55
N THR A 164 -7.40 -2.63 -2.13
CA THR A 164 -6.14 -3.32 -2.45
C THR A 164 -6.06 -3.77 -3.90
N GLN A 165 -4.89 -3.58 -4.52
CA GLN A 165 -4.56 -4.14 -5.84
C GLN A 165 -3.83 -5.50 -5.73
N ASN A 166 -3.38 -5.89 -4.53
CA ASN A 166 -2.70 -7.16 -4.31
C ASN A 166 -3.73 -8.28 -4.19
N ARG A 167 -3.67 -9.28 -5.10
CA ARG A 167 -4.58 -10.42 -5.16
C ARG A 167 -4.56 -11.28 -3.89
N VAL A 168 -3.39 -11.48 -3.28
CA VAL A 168 -3.23 -12.28 -2.07
C VAL A 168 -3.93 -11.60 -0.89
N HIS A 169 -3.64 -10.32 -0.66
CA HIS A 169 -4.34 -9.55 0.37
C HIS A 169 -5.84 -9.44 0.09
N ARG A 170 -6.25 -9.27 -1.16
CA ARG A 170 -7.68 -9.21 -1.52
C ARG A 170 -8.42 -10.47 -1.08
N LYS A 171 -7.85 -11.65 -1.35
CA LYS A 171 -8.44 -12.92 -0.92
C LYS A 171 -8.56 -13.01 0.61
N ARG A 172 -7.50 -12.67 1.34
CA ARG A 172 -7.51 -12.69 2.81
C ARG A 172 -8.50 -11.69 3.41
N TYR A 173 -8.62 -10.50 2.83
CA TYR A 173 -9.61 -9.50 3.28
C TYR A 173 -11.04 -9.92 2.94
N GLN A 174 -11.24 -10.63 1.85
CA GLN A 174 -12.54 -11.21 1.52
C GLN A 174 -12.95 -12.27 2.56
N GLU A 175 -12.03 -13.17 2.94
CA GLU A 175 -12.27 -14.17 3.99
C GLU A 175 -12.56 -13.52 5.36
N ALA A 176 -11.81 -12.48 5.73
CA ALA A 176 -12.06 -11.71 6.96
C ALA A 176 -13.42 -11.00 6.93
N TRP A 177 -13.77 -10.37 5.79
CA TRP A 177 -15.07 -9.73 5.58
C TRP A 177 -16.23 -10.73 5.68
N GLN A 178 -16.11 -11.90 5.04
CA GLN A 178 -17.14 -12.94 5.09
C GLN A 178 -17.41 -13.39 6.53
N ARG A 179 -16.35 -13.67 7.31
CA ARG A 179 -16.47 -14.01 8.74
C ARG A 179 -17.12 -12.89 9.55
N ALA A 180 -16.71 -11.64 9.32
CA ALA A 180 -17.29 -10.50 10.01
C ALA A 180 -18.78 -10.35 9.67
N LEU A 181 -19.14 -10.56 8.40
CA LEU A 181 -20.50 -10.45 7.91
C LEU A 181 -21.40 -11.56 8.48
N GLU A 182 -20.89 -12.78 8.59
CA GLU A 182 -21.58 -13.89 9.26
C GLU A 182 -21.82 -13.59 10.74
N ALA A 183 -20.79 -13.10 11.45
CA ALA A 183 -20.90 -12.71 12.85
C ALA A 183 -21.88 -11.55 13.08
N TRP A 184 -21.97 -10.61 12.13
CA TRP A 184 -22.94 -9.52 12.15
C TRP A 184 -24.37 -10.01 11.89
N LYS A 185 -24.57 -10.91 10.91
CA LYS A 185 -25.89 -11.49 10.58
C LYS A 185 -26.45 -12.35 11.72
N ALA A 186 -25.58 -13.07 12.41
CA ALA A 186 -25.97 -13.93 13.53
C ALA A 186 -26.37 -13.14 14.80
N ASP A 187 -26.00 -11.86 14.88
CA ASP A 187 -26.27 -11.02 16.03
C ASP A 187 -27.64 -10.32 15.89
N PRO A 188 -28.65 -10.62 16.72
CA PRO A 188 -29.99 -10.04 16.60
C PRO A 188 -30.05 -8.56 16.98
N PHE A 189 -28.99 -7.99 17.56
CA PHE A 189 -28.97 -6.60 18.05
C PHE A 189 -29.31 -5.58 16.95
N HIS A 190 -28.96 -5.87 15.70
CA HIS A 190 -29.26 -5.00 14.57
C HIS A 190 -30.75 -4.87 14.25
N SER A 191 -31.56 -5.88 14.61
CA SER A 191 -33.01 -5.90 14.38
C SER A 191 -33.77 -4.93 15.28
N GLY A 192 -33.13 -4.41 16.33
CA GLY A 192 -33.71 -3.42 17.24
C GLY A 192 -33.69 -1.99 16.69
N PHE A 193 -32.94 -1.73 15.62
CA PHE A 193 -32.83 -0.39 15.02
C PHE A 193 -33.84 -0.19 13.90
N SER A 194 -34.32 1.05 13.76
CA SER A 194 -35.01 1.48 12.55
C SER A 194 -34.06 1.51 11.33
N GLU A 195 -34.62 1.47 10.13
CA GLU A 195 -33.85 1.56 8.89
C GLU A 195 -33.00 2.84 8.82
N SER A 196 -33.53 3.97 9.30
CA SER A 196 -32.82 5.26 9.34
C SER A 196 -31.65 5.27 10.32
N GLU A 197 -31.81 4.65 11.50
CA GLU A 197 -30.71 4.51 12.47
C GLU A 197 -29.62 3.60 11.93
N LEU A 198 -29.99 2.46 11.33
CA LEU A 198 -29.01 1.56 10.72
C LEU A 198 -28.25 2.24 9.59
N GLN A 199 -28.95 3.01 8.74
CA GLN A 199 -28.33 3.79 7.67
C GLN A 199 -27.35 4.84 8.22
N ARG A 200 -27.70 5.54 9.30
CA ARG A 200 -26.79 6.48 9.99
C ARG A 200 -25.51 5.77 10.46
N TRP A 201 -25.62 4.57 11.03
CA TRP A 201 -24.46 3.79 11.48
C TRP A 201 -23.59 3.31 10.33
N LEU A 202 -24.21 2.92 9.21
CA LEU A 202 -23.49 2.56 7.99
C LEU A 202 -22.71 3.74 7.43
N GLU A 203 -23.32 4.92 7.35
CA GLU A 203 -22.67 6.13 6.85
C GLU A 203 -21.49 6.57 7.73
N TRP A 204 -21.69 6.57 9.05
CA TRP A 204 -20.61 6.85 10.00
C TRP A 204 -19.48 5.83 9.87
N GLY A 205 -19.82 4.53 9.89
CA GLY A 205 -18.83 3.47 9.82
C GLY A 205 -18.04 3.51 8.52
N GLU A 206 -18.70 3.74 7.39
CA GLU A 206 -18.05 3.96 6.09
C GLU A 206 -17.12 5.18 6.08
N TRP A 207 -17.55 6.28 6.70
CA TRP A 207 -16.72 7.46 6.85
C TRP A 207 -15.49 7.16 7.72
N MET A 208 -15.67 6.45 8.84
CA MET A 208 -14.62 6.16 9.82
C MET A 208 -13.55 5.20 9.26
N VAL A 209 -13.95 4.14 8.54
CA VAL A 209 -12.99 3.20 7.94
C VAL A 209 -12.15 3.84 6.84
N ARG A 210 -12.66 4.89 6.18
CA ARG A 210 -11.90 5.66 5.18
C ARG A 210 -10.83 6.54 5.81
N GLN A 211 -10.96 6.93 7.08
CA GLN A 211 -9.94 7.70 7.77
C GLN A 211 -8.70 6.85 8.07
N PHE A 212 -8.86 5.53 8.21
CA PHE A 212 -7.74 4.63 8.45
C PHE A 212 -6.83 4.48 7.23
N HIS A 213 -5.54 4.83 7.39
CA HIS A 213 -4.54 4.76 6.34
C HIS A 213 -3.30 4.00 6.82
N ARG A 214 -3.02 2.85 6.21
CA ARG A 214 -1.83 2.01 6.49
C ARG A 214 -0.48 2.63 6.08
N SER A 215 -0.45 3.90 5.73
CA SER A 215 0.77 4.55 5.26
C SER A 215 1.65 4.92 6.46
N SER A 216 2.86 4.38 6.48
CA SER A 216 3.92 4.73 7.44
C SER A 216 4.67 6.02 7.11
N SER A 217 4.13 6.86 6.22
CA SER A 217 4.99 7.71 5.41
C SER A 217 4.61 9.20 5.48
N ALA A 218 5.37 9.92 6.31
CA ALA A 218 5.82 11.28 5.97
C ALA A 218 6.72 11.28 4.71
N VAL A 219 7.04 10.10 4.18
CA VAL A 219 8.03 9.85 3.13
C VAL A 219 7.43 9.92 1.73
N GLU A 220 6.15 9.67 1.48
CA GLU A 220 5.51 9.83 0.16
C GLU A 220 5.32 11.30 -0.17
N GLY A 221 4.96 12.13 0.82
CA GLY A 221 4.99 13.59 0.68
C GLY A 221 6.42 14.10 0.42
N ARG A 222 7.40 13.61 1.18
CA ARG A 222 8.82 13.98 0.98
C ARG A 222 9.39 13.45 -0.33
N ASN A 223 9.12 12.21 -0.73
CA ASN A 223 9.58 11.58 -1.97
C ASN A 223 8.86 12.19 -3.17
N GLY A 224 7.59 12.53 -3.03
CA GLY A 224 6.84 13.33 -3.99
C GLY A 224 7.48 14.71 -4.16
N ARG A 225 7.75 15.41 -3.06
CA ARG A 225 8.47 16.70 -3.07
C ARG A 225 9.88 16.58 -3.63
N LEU A 226 10.65 15.55 -3.28
CA LEU A 226 12.01 15.31 -3.78
C LEU A 226 11.99 14.97 -5.27
N SER A 227 11.07 14.11 -5.70
CA SER A 227 10.86 13.80 -7.11
C SER A 227 10.50 15.06 -7.88
N GLN A 228 9.58 15.88 -7.37
CA GLN A 228 9.24 17.19 -7.95
C GLN A 228 10.42 18.15 -7.95
N LEU A 229 11.22 18.22 -6.88
CA LEU A 229 12.40 19.08 -6.78
C LEU A 229 13.44 18.68 -7.84
N TYR A 230 13.73 17.39 -7.97
CA TYR A 230 14.64 16.87 -8.99
C TYR A 230 14.06 17.01 -10.39
N HIS A 231 12.75 16.81 -10.60
CA HIS A 231 12.09 17.05 -11.88
C HIS A 231 12.13 18.52 -12.27
N ASN A 232 11.87 19.43 -11.34
CA ASN A 232 11.88 20.88 -11.56
C ASN A 232 13.29 21.43 -11.78
N GLY A 233 14.32 20.71 -11.32
CA GLY A 233 15.74 21.06 -11.47
C GLY A 233 16.43 20.56 -12.74
N ARG A 234 15.75 19.80 -13.63
CA ARG A 234 16.31 19.26 -14.89
C ARG A 234 16.44 20.31 -16.03
N GLY A 235 16.77 21.55 -15.69
CA GLY A 235 16.97 22.65 -16.64
C GLY A 235 15.68 23.28 -17.19
N LEU A 236 15.85 24.38 -17.93
CA LEU A 236 14.76 25.08 -18.60
C LEU A 236 14.57 24.49 -20.01
N THR A 237 13.41 23.90 -20.28
CA THR A 237 13.04 23.52 -21.65
C THR A 237 12.90 24.78 -22.50
N LYS A 238 13.04 24.66 -23.84
CA LYS A 238 12.87 25.81 -24.76
C LYS A 238 11.52 26.52 -24.56
N CYS A 239 10.43 25.76 -24.37
CA CYS A 239 9.10 26.33 -24.11
C CYS A 239 9.04 27.07 -22.76
N ARG A 240 9.66 26.51 -21.71
CA ARG A 240 9.70 27.15 -20.40
C ARG A 240 10.56 28.42 -20.42
N LEU A 241 11.68 28.41 -21.15
CA LEU A 241 12.51 29.58 -21.36
C LEU A 241 11.74 30.67 -22.11
N ALA A 242 11.03 30.33 -23.19
CA ALA A 242 10.21 31.28 -23.94
C ALA A 242 9.12 31.91 -23.05
N ALA A 243 8.41 31.10 -22.25
CA ALA A 243 7.40 31.59 -21.32
C ALA A 243 8.01 32.54 -20.27
N LEU A 244 9.17 32.19 -19.69
CA LEU A 244 9.87 33.05 -18.74
C LEU A 244 10.35 34.36 -19.37
N THR A 245 10.78 34.34 -20.63
CA THR A 245 11.14 35.54 -21.38
C THR A 245 9.93 36.46 -21.58
N VAL A 246 8.76 35.90 -21.90
CA VAL A 246 7.51 36.68 -22.00
C VAL A 246 7.14 37.29 -20.65
N ILE A 247 7.16 36.49 -19.57
CA ILE A 247 6.86 36.98 -18.21
C ILE A 247 7.84 38.09 -17.80
N HIS A 248 9.13 37.93 -18.06
CA HIS A 248 10.13 38.95 -17.74
C HIS A 248 9.87 40.26 -18.50
N ASN A 249 9.55 40.17 -19.79
CA ASN A 249 9.39 41.36 -20.63
C ASN A 249 8.07 42.09 -20.41
N TYR A 250 6.99 41.36 -20.12
CA TYR A 250 5.63 41.89 -20.12
C TYR A 250 4.87 41.76 -18.79
N GLY A 251 5.31 40.89 -17.88
CA GLY A 251 4.63 40.62 -16.60
C GLY A 251 5.33 41.19 -15.37
N VAL A 252 6.65 41.33 -15.39
CA VAL A 252 7.42 41.85 -14.25
C VAL A 252 7.50 43.37 -14.30
N ARG A 253 6.90 44.04 -13.30
CA ARG A 253 6.94 45.49 -13.13
C ARG A 253 8.05 45.90 -12.17
N ARG A 254 8.70 47.03 -12.45
CA ARG A 254 9.67 47.66 -11.55
C ARG A 254 8.94 48.55 -10.53
N SER A 255 9.68 49.11 -9.57
CA SER A 255 9.17 50.05 -8.57
C SER A 255 8.50 51.30 -9.15
N ASP A 256 8.82 51.67 -10.40
CA ASP A 256 8.22 52.78 -11.14
C ASP A 256 6.97 52.37 -11.97
N GLY A 257 6.55 51.09 -11.88
CA GLY A 257 5.37 50.56 -12.56
C GLY A 257 5.59 50.12 -14.01
N THR A 258 6.75 50.44 -14.61
CA THR A 258 7.05 50.11 -16.02
C THR A 258 7.50 48.65 -16.18
N ILE A 259 7.24 48.09 -17.36
CA ILE A 259 7.75 46.76 -17.76
C ILE A 259 8.99 46.87 -18.67
N ALA A 260 9.77 45.80 -18.79
CA ALA A 260 11.02 45.83 -19.55
C ALA A 260 10.80 46.11 -21.05
N ALA A 261 9.71 45.59 -21.65
CA ALA A 261 9.37 45.87 -23.04
C ALA A 261 9.03 47.35 -23.30
N GLU A 262 8.28 48.00 -22.40
CA GLU A 262 7.94 49.42 -22.53
C GLU A 262 9.18 50.30 -22.58
N ARG A 263 10.18 49.98 -21.76
CA ARG A 263 11.45 50.71 -21.72
C ARG A 263 12.30 50.50 -22.97
N LEU A 264 12.27 49.29 -23.52
CA LEU A 264 13.05 48.95 -24.71
C LEU A 264 12.44 49.57 -25.98
N PHE A 265 11.11 49.53 -26.11
CA PHE A 265 10.40 49.99 -27.31
C PHE A 265 9.76 51.38 -27.17
N SER A 266 9.89 52.02 -26.00
CA SER A 266 9.32 53.34 -25.69
C SER A 266 7.83 53.46 -26.03
N THR A 267 7.08 52.36 -25.85
CA THR A 267 5.66 52.22 -26.22
C THR A 267 4.95 51.41 -25.15
N SER A 268 3.68 51.70 -24.87
CA SER A 268 2.88 50.94 -23.90
C SER A 268 2.39 49.61 -24.49
N PHE A 269 2.31 48.58 -23.64
CA PHE A 269 1.78 47.26 -24.02
C PHE A 269 0.57 46.89 -23.16
N PRO A 270 -0.34 46.03 -23.67
CA PRO A 270 -1.43 45.47 -22.88
C PRO A 270 -0.91 44.69 -21.68
N ASP A 271 -1.73 44.59 -20.63
CA ASP A 271 -1.40 43.75 -19.49
C ASP A 271 -1.29 42.27 -19.91
N LEU A 272 -0.21 41.61 -19.49
CA LEU A 272 0.08 40.24 -19.90
C LEU A 272 -1.01 39.27 -19.45
N PHE A 273 -1.59 39.47 -18.27
CA PHE A 273 -2.62 38.56 -17.73
C PHE A 273 -3.93 38.72 -18.52
N ASP A 274 -4.35 39.95 -18.76
CA ASP A 274 -5.56 40.23 -19.57
C ASP A 274 -5.39 39.74 -21.00
N TRP A 275 -4.21 39.94 -21.60
CA TRP A 275 -3.90 39.39 -22.91
C TRP A 275 -3.98 37.86 -22.91
N LEU A 276 -3.40 37.21 -21.90
CA LEU A 276 -3.43 35.75 -21.78
C LEU A 276 -4.87 35.24 -21.63
N LEU A 277 -5.69 35.86 -20.77
CA LEU A 277 -7.10 35.49 -20.59
C LEU A 277 -7.88 35.56 -21.91
N ASN A 278 -7.65 36.59 -22.72
CA ASN A 278 -8.29 36.72 -24.03
C ASN A 278 -7.80 35.67 -25.06
N GLN A 279 -6.59 35.13 -24.89
CA GLN A 279 -6.08 34.04 -25.71
C GLN A 279 -6.49 32.65 -25.20
N MET A 280 -6.87 32.53 -23.93
CA MET A 280 -7.40 31.29 -23.40
C MET A 280 -8.78 31.04 -24.00
N GLY A 281 -8.91 29.97 -24.77
CA GLY A 281 -10.22 29.44 -25.16
C GLY A 281 -10.98 28.86 -23.97
N GLU A 282 -12.09 28.18 -24.24
CA GLU A 282 -12.86 27.51 -23.20
C GLU A 282 -11.99 26.54 -22.39
N LEU A 283 -12.00 26.69 -21.06
CA LEU A 283 -11.29 25.78 -20.18
C LEU A 283 -11.92 24.39 -20.29
N PRO A 284 -11.11 23.33 -20.38
CA PRO A 284 -11.64 21.98 -20.41
C PRO A 284 -12.43 21.73 -19.12
N LEU A 285 -13.66 21.24 -19.28
CA LEU A 285 -14.48 20.86 -18.15
C LEU A 285 -13.76 19.79 -17.30
N PRO A 286 -13.99 19.77 -15.97
CA PRO A 286 -13.49 18.70 -15.12
C PRO A 286 -13.86 17.36 -15.75
N ARG A 287 -12.91 16.43 -15.76
CA ARG A 287 -13.16 15.07 -16.23
C ARG A 287 -14.43 14.57 -15.56
N LYS A 288 -15.47 14.24 -16.33
CA LYS A 288 -16.70 13.65 -15.81
C LYS A 288 -16.31 12.48 -14.90
N SER A 289 -16.55 12.63 -13.60
CA SER A 289 -16.23 11.56 -12.66
C SER A 289 -17.08 10.36 -13.05
N ARG A 290 -16.47 9.17 -13.14
CA ARG A 290 -17.26 7.95 -13.26
C ARG A 290 -18.25 7.91 -12.11
N HIS A 291 -19.52 7.59 -12.40
CA HIS A 291 -20.51 7.35 -11.35
C HIS A 291 -19.91 6.40 -10.34
N ARG A 292 -19.91 6.82 -9.07
CA ARG A 292 -19.37 6.02 -7.99
C ARG A 292 -20.29 4.83 -7.81
N VAL A 293 -19.80 3.63 -8.11
CA VAL A 293 -20.52 2.40 -7.76
C VAL A 293 -20.59 2.34 -6.23
N VAL A 294 -21.82 2.43 -5.70
CA VAL A 294 -22.12 2.22 -4.28
C VAL A 294 -22.23 0.72 -4.10
N HIS A 295 -21.28 0.12 -3.39
CA HIS A 295 -21.33 -1.30 -3.08
C HIS A 295 -21.86 -1.47 -1.67
N ASN A 296 -22.78 -2.40 -1.49
CA ASN A 296 -23.39 -2.66 -0.20
C ASN A 296 -22.49 -3.62 0.60
N PRO A 297 -21.82 -3.17 1.68
CA PRO A 297 -20.92 -3.99 2.49
C PRO A 297 -21.65 -5.13 3.24
N LEU A 298 -22.98 -5.05 3.37
CA LEU A 298 -23.82 -6.06 4.02
C LEU A 298 -24.36 -7.12 3.05
N LYS A 299 -24.22 -6.91 1.73
CA LYS A 299 -24.64 -7.88 0.70
C LYS A 299 -23.41 -8.60 0.15
N LEU A 300 -23.52 -9.93 0.05
CA LEU A 300 -22.58 -10.70 -0.77
C LEU A 300 -23.00 -10.51 -2.23
N GLU A 301 -22.24 -9.73 -3.01
CA GLU A 301 -22.28 -9.89 -4.46
C GLU A 301 -21.63 -11.24 -4.78
N ILE A 302 -22.43 -12.30 -4.80
CA ILE A 302 -22.03 -13.59 -5.34
C ILE A 302 -21.90 -13.37 -6.85
N VAL A 303 -20.69 -13.09 -7.32
CA VAL A 303 -20.40 -13.24 -8.75
C VAL A 303 -20.30 -14.74 -9.01
N PRO A 304 -21.14 -15.33 -9.89
CA PRO A 304 -20.99 -16.73 -10.27
C PRO A 304 -19.59 -16.95 -10.86
N ALA A 305 -18.96 -18.06 -10.46
CA ALA A 305 -17.65 -18.49 -10.92
C ALA A 305 -17.60 -18.71 -12.44
#